data_AF-A0AAW6H611-F1
#
_entry.id   AF-A0AAW6H611-F1
#
_cell.length_a   1.000
_cell.length_b   1.000
_cell.length_c   1.000
_cell.angle_alpha   90.00
_cell.angle_beta   90.00
_cell.angle_gamma   90.00
#
_symmetry.space_group_name_H-M   'P 1'
#
loop_
_entity.id
_entity.type
_entity.pdbx_description
1 polymer ?
#
loop_
_entity_poly.entity_id
_entity_poly.type
_entity_poly.pdbx_seq_one_letter_code
_entity_poly.pdbx_strand_id
1 'polypeptide(L)'
;MKTKLYTFLLSSLLCTGALADNEPWQNPQINEMNREPMHAHFTPFTNEANALKQRALPADVRFDVNPATERRITLDGTWKFLFSKNNDLCPKDFHKPGFSTRKWSKIEVPGSWELQGFDAPIYTDTRYPFPPNPPYVPTDYNPVGAYIREFTVPASWEGMDIFLNFEGVESAYYVWVNGELAGYAEDSRLPSHFNITHLLKKGNNKLAVKVFRYSDGSYLEGQDYWKYSGIERSVYLYARPQSRVKDFRMTAELINNYKDGELKLDVFLHRPKAGETVEVKVMDKDKVIYDRKK
;
A
#
# COMPACT_ATOMS: atom_id res chain seq x y z
N MET A 1 -55.61 8.80 55.13
CA MET A 1 -54.62 9.65 54.43
C MET A 1 -53.23 9.43 55.02
N LYS A 2 -52.41 8.57 54.41
CA LYS A 2 -50.94 8.54 54.55
C LYS A 2 -50.37 7.96 53.26
N THR A 3 -50.05 8.82 52.30
CA THR A 3 -49.44 8.43 51.02
C THR A 3 -47.93 8.32 51.23
N LYS A 4 -47.37 7.11 51.07
CA LYS A 4 -45.92 6.89 51.12
C LYS A 4 -45.33 7.22 49.74
N LEU A 5 -44.45 8.22 49.69
CA LEU A 5 -43.66 8.59 48.52
C LEU A 5 -42.47 7.64 48.42
N TYR A 6 -42.40 6.82 47.37
CA TYR A 6 -41.22 6.01 47.07
C TYR A 6 -40.36 6.76 46.05
N THR A 7 -39.23 7.30 46.50
CA THR A 7 -38.21 7.89 45.63
C THR A 7 -37.46 6.76 44.94
N PHE A 8 -37.69 6.57 43.65
CA PHE A 8 -36.85 5.70 42.81
C PHE A 8 -35.55 6.46 42.50
N LEU A 9 -34.44 6.09 43.15
CA LEU A 9 -33.11 6.50 42.72
C LEU A 9 -32.77 5.69 41.47
N LEU A 10 -32.80 6.35 40.31
CA LEU A 10 -32.28 5.78 39.07
C LEU A 10 -30.76 5.86 39.12
N SER A 11 -30.09 4.82 39.61
CA SER A 11 -28.64 4.68 39.50
C SER A 11 -28.30 4.39 38.03
N SER A 12 -27.93 5.41 37.27
CA SER A 12 -27.29 5.24 35.98
C SER A 12 -25.94 4.56 36.20
N LEU A 13 -25.88 3.24 36.04
CA LEU A 13 -24.62 2.57 35.75
C LEU A 13 -24.14 3.07 34.39
N LEU A 14 -23.30 4.11 34.43
CA LEU A 14 -22.35 4.36 33.34
C LEU A 14 -21.40 3.17 33.34
N CYS A 15 -21.75 2.13 32.58
CA CYS A 15 -20.77 1.19 32.07
C CYS A 15 -19.83 2.02 31.20
N THR A 16 -18.75 2.53 31.80
CA THR A 16 -17.52 2.80 31.07
C THR A 16 -16.99 1.44 30.63
N GLY A 17 -17.58 0.89 29.56
CA GLY A 17 -16.87 -0.08 28.76
C GLY A 17 -15.56 0.60 28.41
N ALA A 18 -14.45 0.05 28.88
CA ALA A 18 -13.14 0.50 28.46
C ALA A 18 -13.18 0.50 26.94
N LEU A 19 -13.11 1.69 26.32
CA LEU A 19 -12.70 1.83 24.95
C LEU A 19 -11.27 1.29 24.95
N ALA A 20 -11.12 -0.01 24.73
CA ALA A 20 -9.85 -0.55 24.31
C ALA A 20 -9.48 0.27 23.08
N ASP A 21 -8.35 0.97 23.14
CA ASP A 21 -7.83 1.72 22.00
C ASP A 21 -7.88 0.77 20.81
N ASN A 22 -8.76 1.09 19.86
CA ASN A 22 -9.14 0.21 18.76
C ASN A 22 -8.03 0.24 17.69
N GLU A 23 -6.83 -0.18 18.09
CA GLU A 23 -5.60 -0.16 17.31
C GLU A 23 -5.76 -1.07 16.09
N PRO A 24 -5.68 -0.52 14.86
CA PRO A 24 -5.85 -1.26 13.61
C PRO A 24 -5.11 -2.60 13.55
N TRP A 25 -3.83 -2.64 13.95
CA TRP A 25 -2.96 -3.82 13.92
C TRP A 25 -3.27 -4.91 14.95
N GLN A 26 -4.33 -4.73 15.76
CA GLN A 26 -4.92 -5.78 16.60
C GLN A 26 -6.45 -5.84 16.42
N ASN A 27 -6.98 -5.32 15.31
CA ASN A 27 -8.41 -5.33 15.03
C ASN A 27 -8.69 -5.87 13.62
N PRO A 28 -9.17 -7.13 13.50
CA PRO A 28 -9.43 -7.76 12.21
C PRO A 28 -10.60 -7.14 11.43
N GLN A 29 -11.32 -6.18 12.01
CA GLN A 29 -12.32 -5.38 11.30
C GLN A 29 -11.70 -4.16 10.57
N ILE A 30 -10.40 -3.89 10.77
CA ILE A 30 -9.69 -2.74 10.20
C ILE A 30 -8.35 -3.21 9.64
N ASN A 31 -8.38 -3.82 8.45
CA ASN A 31 -7.17 -4.22 7.72
C ASN A 31 -6.61 -3.11 6.80
N GLU A 32 -7.33 -2.00 6.64
CA GLU A 32 -6.91 -0.87 5.82
C GLU A 32 -7.51 0.46 6.29
N MET A 33 -6.82 1.55 5.97
CA MET A 33 -7.35 2.92 6.02
C MET A 33 -6.88 3.69 4.80
N ASN A 34 -7.80 4.33 4.09
CA ASN A 34 -7.52 5.17 2.93
C ASN A 34 -6.74 4.48 1.79
N ARG A 35 -6.68 3.14 1.79
CA ARG A 35 -6.13 2.36 0.68
C ARG A 35 -7.07 2.44 -0.50
N GLU A 36 -6.53 2.68 -1.69
CA GLU A 36 -7.31 2.68 -2.92
C GLU A 36 -7.82 1.25 -3.23
N PRO A 37 -9.03 1.11 -3.80
CA PRO A 37 -9.53 -0.18 -4.22
C PRO A 37 -8.60 -0.88 -5.20
N MET A 38 -8.44 -2.20 -5.04
CA MET A 38 -7.65 -3.04 -5.93
C MET A 38 -8.15 -2.93 -7.38
N HIS A 39 -7.22 -2.99 -8.33
CA HIS A 39 -7.47 -2.93 -9.77
C HIS A 39 -6.42 -3.73 -10.54
N ALA A 40 -6.65 -4.02 -11.82
CA ALA A 40 -5.65 -4.65 -12.68
C ALA A 40 -4.37 -3.81 -12.75
N HIS A 41 -3.20 -4.43 -12.89
CA HIS A 41 -1.94 -3.69 -12.93
C HIS A 41 -1.90 -2.72 -14.13
N PHE A 42 -1.48 -1.47 -13.88
CA PHE A 42 -1.30 -0.45 -14.91
C PHE A 42 0.08 0.20 -14.81
N THR A 43 0.66 0.42 -15.98
CA THR A 43 1.80 1.32 -16.12
C THR A 43 1.36 2.61 -16.84
N PRO A 44 1.43 3.79 -16.20
CA PRO A 44 0.96 5.04 -16.80
C PRO A 44 1.99 5.61 -17.78
N PHE A 45 2.19 4.94 -18.92
CA PHE A 45 3.07 5.41 -20.00
C PHE A 45 2.67 6.80 -20.49
N THR A 46 3.65 7.56 -21.00
CA THR A 46 3.42 8.91 -21.51
C THR A 46 2.81 8.93 -22.91
N ASN A 47 2.94 7.85 -23.68
CA ASN A 47 2.31 7.65 -24.98
C ASN A 47 2.32 6.16 -25.39
N GLU A 48 1.61 5.82 -26.47
CA GLU A 48 1.50 4.47 -27.03
C GLU A 48 2.85 3.88 -27.46
N ALA A 49 3.71 4.68 -28.13
CA ALA A 49 5.01 4.21 -28.61
C ALA A 49 5.92 3.76 -27.47
N ASN A 50 5.87 4.45 -26.33
CA ASN A 50 6.59 4.07 -25.11
C ASN A 50 6.06 2.76 -24.50
N ALA A 51 4.73 2.58 -24.48
CA ALA A 51 4.12 1.33 -24.01
C ALA A 51 4.52 0.13 -24.89
N LEU A 52 4.54 0.29 -26.22
CA LEU A 52 4.94 -0.75 -27.15
C LEU A 52 6.43 -1.12 -27.02
N LYS A 53 7.30 -0.12 -26.83
CA LYS A 53 8.72 -0.36 -26.55
C LYS A 53 8.93 -1.16 -25.27
N GLN A 54 8.22 -0.81 -24.18
CA GLN A 54 8.30 -1.55 -22.92
C GLN A 54 7.85 -2.99 -23.09
N ARG A 55 6.73 -3.23 -23.80
CA ARG A 55 6.22 -4.58 -24.09
C ARG A 55 7.25 -5.47 -24.78
N ALA A 56 8.10 -4.90 -25.64
CA ALA A 56 9.13 -5.63 -26.38
C ALA A 56 10.35 -6.02 -25.52
N LEU A 57 10.48 -5.49 -24.30
CA LEU A 57 11.59 -5.82 -23.42
C LEU A 57 11.48 -7.24 -22.84
N PRO A 58 12.61 -7.87 -22.46
CA PRO A 58 12.64 -9.10 -21.67
C PRO A 58 11.80 -9.00 -20.39
N ALA A 59 11.21 -10.14 -19.98
CA ALA A 59 10.23 -10.17 -18.88
C ALA A 59 10.79 -9.70 -17.53
N ASP A 60 12.07 -9.94 -17.29
CA ASP A 60 12.82 -9.60 -16.07
C ASP A 60 13.02 -8.09 -15.86
N VAL A 61 13.01 -7.29 -16.94
CA VAL A 61 13.18 -5.82 -16.88
C VAL A 61 11.93 -5.07 -17.35
N ARG A 62 10.91 -5.78 -17.81
CA ARG A 62 9.69 -5.18 -18.40
C ARG A 62 8.88 -4.34 -17.41
N PHE A 63 9.03 -4.56 -16.12
CA PHE A 63 8.25 -3.84 -15.11
C PHE A 63 9.07 -2.81 -14.32
N ASP A 64 10.37 -2.72 -14.61
CA ASP A 64 11.26 -1.73 -14.01
C ASP A 64 10.72 -0.31 -14.21
N VAL A 65 10.85 0.49 -13.15
CA VAL A 65 10.41 1.89 -13.18
C VAL A 65 11.32 2.69 -14.11
N ASN A 66 10.73 3.34 -15.11
CA ASN A 66 11.46 4.13 -16.10
C ASN A 66 10.84 5.53 -16.29
N PRO A 67 11.24 6.54 -15.49
CA PRO A 67 10.64 7.87 -15.55
C PRO A 67 10.80 8.59 -16.91
N ALA A 68 11.61 8.08 -17.84
CA ALA A 68 11.73 8.64 -19.19
C ALA A 68 10.55 8.26 -20.11
N THR A 69 9.86 7.15 -19.85
CA THR A 69 8.82 6.60 -20.74
C THR A 69 7.44 6.50 -20.08
N GLU A 70 7.38 6.62 -18.75
CA GLU A 70 6.20 6.46 -17.92
C GLU A 70 6.14 7.49 -16.78
N ARG A 71 5.00 7.55 -16.12
CA ARG A 71 4.76 8.42 -14.97
C ARG A 71 4.91 7.68 -13.65
N ARG A 72 6.03 6.97 -13.47
CA ARG A 72 6.43 6.39 -12.17
C ARG A 72 7.82 6.88 -11.78
N ILE A 73 8.05 7.03 -10.48
CA ILE A 73 9.36 7.37 -9.89
C ILE A 73 9.61 6.44 -8.72
N THR A 74 10.75 5.74 -8.76
CA THR A 74 11.15 4.86 -7.67
C THR A 74 11.46 5.65 -6.40
N LEU A 75 11.04 5.11 -5.26
CA LEU A 75 11.45 5.52 -3.93
C LEU A 75 12.38 4.47 -3.29
N ASP A 76 12.80 3.45 -4.03
CA ASP A 76 13.80 2.48 -3.59
C ASP A 76 15.16 3.14 -3.31
N GLY A 77 16.02 2.40 -2.61
CA GLY A 77 17.35 2.79 -2.16
C GLY A 77 17.39 3.05 -0.65
N THR A 78 18.33 3.91 -0.23
CA THR A 78 18.60 4.13 1.18
C THR A 78 17.57 5.04 1.87
N TRP A 79 16.98 4.54 2.96
CA TRP A 79 16.07 5.27 3.84
C TRP A 79 16.71 5.48 5.22
N LYS A 80 16.21 6.45 5.98
CA LYS A 80 16.54 6.60 7.40
C LYS A 80 15.70 5.63 8.21
N PHE A 81 16.31 4.93 9.16
CA PHE A 81 15.66 3.83 9.87
C PHE A 81 15.95 3.83 11.36
N LEU A 82 14.92 3.52 12.14
CA LEU A 82 15.00 3.26 13.57
C LEU A 82 14.27 1.95 13.88
N PHE A 83 14.99 1.00 14.44
CA PHE A 83 14.44 -0.24 14.99
C PHE A 83 14.08 -0.04 16.47
N SER A 84 12.86 -0.38 16.84
CA SER A 84 12.38 -0.33 18.23
C SER A 84 11.88 -1.71 18.66
N LYS A 85 12.15 -2.09 19.91
CA LYS A 85 11.73 -3.39 20.48
C LYS A 85 10.21 -3.60 20.41
N ASN A 86 9.43 -2.53 20.56
CA ASN A 86 7.98 -2.54 20.53
C ASN A 86 7.41 -1.14 20.19
N ASN A 87 6.09 -1.07 20.09
CA ASN A 87 5.33 0.14 19.76
C ASN A 87 5.57 1.32 20.72
N ASP A 88 5.66 1.05 22.03
CA ASP A 88 5.80 2.08 23.05
C ASP A 88 7.17 2.76 23.03
N LEU A 89 8.20 2.01 22.62
CA LEU A 89 9.57 2.51 22.47
C LEU A 89 9.82 3.19 21.13
N CYS A 90 8.92 3.01 20.15
CA CYS A 90 8.97 3.75 18.89
C CYS A 90 8.50 5.20 19.12
N PRO A 91 9.28 6.24 18.73
CA PRO A 91 8.87 7.63 18.89
C PRO A 91 7.52 7.90 18.22
N LYS A 92 6.53 8.40 18.97
CA LYS A 92 5.14 8.55 18.48
C LYS A 92 5.00 9.62 17.39
N ASP A 93 5.89 10.61 17.38
CA ASP A 93 5.80 11.83 16.58
C ASP A 93 6.86 11.90 15.46
N PHE A 94 7.58 10.81 15.16
CA PHE A 94 8.64 10.79 14.14
C PHE A 94 8.15 11.22 12.74
N HIS A 95 6.86 11.02 12.45
CA HIS A 95 6.21 11.41 11.20
C HIS A 95 6.10 12.94 11.04
N LYS A 96 6.05 13.70 12.14
CA LYS A 96 5.85 15.16 12.10
C LYS A 96 6.99 15.88 11.37
N PRO A 97 6.70 17.00 10.68
CA PRO A 97 7.74 17.89 10.16
C PRO A 97 8.68 18.35 11.29
N GLY A 98 9.99 18.42 11.01
CA GLY A 98 10.98 18.91 11.96
C GLY A 98 11.50 17.90 12.99
N PHE A 99 10.89 16.71 13.12
CA PHE A 99 11.45 15.64 13.94
C PHE A 99 12.85 15.25 13.44
N SER A 100 13.83 15.26 14.34
CA SER A 100 15.24 15.03 13.99
C SER A 100 15.56 13.53 13.87
N THR A 101 15.92 13.10 12.68
CA THR A 101 16.41 11.73 12.38
C THR A 101 17.94 11.64 12.27
N ARG A 102 18.68 12.64 12.76
CA ARG A 102 20.16 12.72 12.59
C ARG A 102 20.91 11.49 13.09
N LYS A 103 20.44 10.87 14.17
CA LYS A 103 21.05 9.68 14.79
C LYS A 103 20.50 8.35 14.27
N TRP A 104 19.56 8.39 13.32
CA TRP A 104 18.95 7.18 12.77
C TRP A 104 19.93 6.46 11.84
N SER A 105 19.85 5.14 11.86
CA SER A 105 20.57 4.26 10.95
C SER A 105 20.09 4.45 9.52
N LYS A 106 20.78 3.79 8.60
CA LYS A 106 20.35 3.64 7.20
C LYS A 106 19.82 2.22 7.00
N ILE A 107 18.85 2.06 6.12
CA ILE A 107 18.35 0.77 5.66
C ILE A 107 18.12 0.85 4.15
N GLU A 108 18.37 -0.23 3.42
CA GLU A 108 18.00 -0.33 2.01
C GLU A 108 16.55 -0.80 1.88
N VAL A 109 15.82 -0.15 0.97
CA VAL A 109 14.45 -0.48 0.59
C VAL A 109 14.44 -0.78 -0.91
N PRO A 110 13.86 -1.90 -1.36
CA PRO A 110 13.27 -2.96 -0.56
C PRO A 110 14.31 -3.82 0.19
N GLY A 111 13.85 -4.51 1.23
CA GLY A 111 14.63 -5.52 1.96
C GLY A 111 14.17 -5.67 3.41
N SER A 112 14.09 -6.91 3.88
CA SER A 112 13.71 -7.21 5.26
C SER A 112 14.80 -6.75 6.25
N TRP A 113 14.43 -6.19 7.40
CA TRP A 113 15.41 -5.59 8.32
C TRP A 113 16.30 -6.63 9.00
N GLU A 114 15.83 -7.89 9.11
CA GLU A 114 16.59 -9.00 9.72
C GLU A 114 17.86 -9.28 8.92
N LEU A 115 17.74 -9.28 7.59
CA LEU A 115 18.86 -9.51 6.66
C LEU A 115 19.81 -8.31 6.59
N GLN A 116 19.43 -7.19 7.21
CA GLN A 116 20.23 -5.96 7.30
C GLN A 116 20.81 -5.74 8.71
N GLY A 117 20.68 -6.72 9.60
CA GLY A 117 21.34 -6.74 10.91
C GLY A 117 20.57 -6.08 12.05
N PHE A 118 19.28 -5.77 11.87
CA PHE A 118 18.46 -5.13 12.92
C PHE A 118 17.76 -6.11 13.86
N ASP A 119 17.56 -7.36 13.43
CA ASP A 119 16.95 -8.42 14.22
C ASP A 119 17.28 -9.80 13.61
N ALA A 120 16.75 -10.89 14.17
CA ALA A 120 16.92 -12.24 13.65
C ALA A 120 15.68 -12.74 12.87
N PRO A 121 15.87 -13.45 11.74
CA PRO A 121 14.78 -14.14 11.07
C PRO A 121 14.35 -15.36 11.90
N ILE A 122 13.05 -15.67 11.89
CA ILE A 122 12.50 -16.79 12.65
C ILE A 122 11.93 -17.82 11.69
N TYR A 123 12.37 -19.06 11.77
CA TYR A 123 11.78 -20.15 10.99
C TYR A 123 10.79 -20.93 11.85
N THR A 124 9.59 -21.12 11.33
CA THR A 124 8.54 -21.97 11.91
C THR A 124 7.79 -22.66 10.78
N ASP A 125 7.48 -23.94 10.98
CA ASP A 125 6.55 -24.69 10.12
C ASP A 125 5.09 -24.28 10.44
N THR A 126 4.46 -24.93 11.43
CA THR A 126 3.04 -24.70 11.76
C THR A 126 2.77 -23.77 12.95
N ARG A 127 3.79 -23.49 13.77
CA ARG A 127 3.64 -22.69 15.00
C ARG A 127 3.82 -21.21 14.71
N TYR A 128 3.02 -20.35 15.34
CA TYR A 128 3.32 -18.91 15.33
C TYR A 128 4.63 -18.62 16.09
N PRO A 129 5.41 -17.61 15.66
CA PRO A 129 6.63 -17.18 16.37
C PRO A 129 6.33 -16.40 17.66
N PHE A 130 5.07 -16.34 18.07
CA PHE A 130 4.56 -15.70 19.29
C PHE A 130 3.42 -16.54 19.91
N PRO A 131 3.08 -16.33 21.20
CA PRO A 131 1.96 -17.02 21.84
C PRO A 131 0.62 -16.74 21.13
N PRO A 132 -0.11 -17.76 20.68
CA PRO A 132 -1.37 -17.56 19.94
C PRO A 132 -2.51 -17.15 20.89
N ASN A 133 -3.09 -15.98 20.66
CA ASN A 133 -4.29 -15.46 21.32
C ASN A 133 -5.01 -14.45 20.40
N PRO A 134 -5.60 -14.89 19.27
CA PRO A 134 -6.13 -13.99 18.26
C PRO A 134 -7.28 -13.09 18.79
N PRO A 135 -7.37 -11.83 18.35
CA PRO A 135 -6.51 -11.16 17.36
C PRO A 135 -5.23 -10.55 17.94
N TYR A 136 -4.94 -10.78 19.23
CA TYR A 136 -3.85 -10.09 19.93
C TYR A 136 -2.47 -10.61 19.55
N VAL A 137 -1.51 -9.70 19.44
CA VAL A 137 -0.08 -10.01 19.26
C VAL A 137 0.72 -9.47 20.47
N PRO A 138 1.96 -9.91 20.69
CA PRO A 138 2.74 -9.47 21.85
C PRO A 138 2.91 -7.95 21.91
N THR A 139 2.85 -7.36 23.11
CA THR A 139 3.11 -5.93 23.31
C THR A 139 4.52 -5.66 23.86
N ASP A 140 5.11 -6.64 24.55
CA ASP A 140 6.43 -6.56 25.16
C ASP A 140 7.56 -6.64 24.13
N TYR A 141 7.44 -7.57 23.17
CA TYR A 141 8.35 -7.73 22.03
C TYR A 141 7.54 -7.93 20.74
N ASN A 142 7.26 -6.82 20.05
CA ASN A 142 6.72 -6.80 18.70
C ASN A 142 7.50 -5.70 17.95
N PRO A 143 8.65 -6.04 17.37
CA PRO A 143 9.54 -5.07 16.77
C PRO A 143 8.85 -4.13 15.80
N VAL A 144 9.22 -2.85 15.88
CA VAL A 144 8.69 -1.79 15.03
C VAL A 144 9.82 -1.11 14.28
N GLY A 145 9.69 -1.09 12.96
CA GLY A 145 10.57 -0.36 12.06
C GLY A 145 9.98 1.00 11.70
N ALA A 146 10.65 2.08 12.08
CA ALA A 146 10.29 3.43 11.64
C ALA A 146 11.21 3.87 10.50
N TYR A 147 10.62 4.21 9.35
CA TYR A 147 11.31 4.60 8.13
C TYR A 147 11.01 6.05 7.78
N ILE A 148 12.02 6.80 7.33
CA ILE A 148 11.88 8.15 6.78
C ILE A 148 12.60 8.26 5.44
N ARG A 149 11.90 8.84 4.45
CA ARG A 149 12.45 9.19 3.14
C ARG A 149 11.99 10.58 2.72
N GLU A 150 12.85 11.29 2.02
CA GLU A 150 12.49 12.54 1.36
C GLU A 150 12.36 12.31 -0.14
N PHE A 151 11.41 13.00 -0.78
CA PHE A 151 11.15 12.87 -2.20
C PHE A 151 10.60 14.17 -2.79
N THR A 152 10.70 14.30 -4.11
CA THR A 152 10.08 15.40 -4.87
C THR A 152 9.11 14.83 -5.89
N VAL A 153 8.12 15.65 -6.27
CA VAL A 153 7.18 15.32 -7.34
C VAL A 153 7.52 16.17 -8.56
N PRO A 154 7.62 15.58 -9.77
CA PRO A 154 7.90 16.33 -10.99
C PRO A 154 6.85 17.39 -11.26
N ALA A 155 7.28 18.58 -11.69
CA ALA A 155 6.37 19.65 -12.10
C ALA A 155 5.45 19.25 -13.28
N SER A 156 5.88 18.30 -14.13
CA SER A 156 5.07 17.77 -15.22
C SER A 156 3.86 16.96 -14.77
N TRP A 157 3.75 16.63 -13.48
CA TRP A 157 2.60 15.93 -12.90
C TRP A 157 1.55 16.87 -12.31
N GLU A 158 1.74 18.20 -12.44
CA GLU A 158 0.76 19.20 -11.99
C GLU A 158 -0.64 18.89 -12.55
N GLY A 159 -1.65 18.90 -11.68
CA GLY A 159 -3.04 18.60 -12.02
C GLY A 159 -3.39 17.11 -12.19
N MET A 160 -2.44 16.19 -11.98
CA MET A 160 -2.69 14.74 -11.95
C MET A 160 -3.02 14.24 -10.54
N ASP A 161 -3.66 13.08 -10.43
CA ASP A 161 -3.71 12.34 -9.16
C ASP A 161 -2.35 11.65 -8.94
N ILE A 162 -1.76 11.85 -7.77
CA ILE A 162 -0.49 11.27 -7.36
C ILE A 162 -0.74 10.19 -6.32
N PHE A 163 -0.21 9.01 -6.57
CA PHE A 163 -0.34 7.84 -5.71
C PHE A 163 1.02 7.41 -5.19
N LEU A 164 1.03 6.97 -3.93
CA LEU A 164 2.15 6.27 -3.31
C LEU A 164 1.83 4.78 -3.30
N ASN A 165 2.75 3.98 -3.83
CA ASN A 165 2.60 2.54 -3.98
C ASN A 165 3.66 1.79 -3.17
N PHE A 166 3.23 0.82 -2.38
CA PHE A 166 4.08 -0.19 -1.77
C PHE A 166 3.72 -1.55 -2.37
N GLU A 167 4.66 -2.24 -3.00
CA GLU A 167 4.41 -3.55 -3.63
C GLU A 167 4.32 -4.72 -2.61
N GLY A 168 4.76 -4.50 -1.37
CA GLY A 168 4.69 -5.47 -0.28
C GLY A 168 5.42 -4.99 0.97
N VAL A 169 4.74 -5.05 2.11
CA VAL A 169 5.27 -4.68 3.44
C VAL A 169 4.82 -5.73 4.45
N GLU A 170 5.76 -6.35 5.15
CA GLU A 170 5.47 -7.39 6.15
C GLU A 170 5.56 -6.80 7.58
N SER A 171 4.54 -6.89 8.44
CA SER A 171 3.19 -7.46 8.21
C SER A 171 2.07 -6.42 8.12
N ALA A 172 2.21 -5.29 8.80
CA ALA A 172 1.25 -4.19 8.78
C ALA A 172 1.95 -2.85 8.97
N TYR A 173 1.38 -1.77 8.45
CA TYR A 173 2.03 -0.48 8.54
C TYR A 173 1.10 0.73 8.45
N TYR A 174 1.53 1.81 9.08
CA TYR A 174 1.01 3.15 8.83
C TYR A 174 1.94 3.93 7.93
N VAL A 175 1.36 4.85 7.15
CA VAL A 175 2.10 5.75 6.28
C VAL A 175 1.62 7.19 6.42
N TRP A 176 2.56 8.13 6.48
CA TRP A 176 2.30 9.57 6.54
C TRP A 176 3.10 10.32 5.46
N VAL A 177 2.48 11.35 4.90
CA VAL A 177 3.14 12.31 4.00
C VAL A 177 3.07 13.70 4.64
N ASN A 178 4.21 14.36 4.78
CA ASN A 178 4.35 15.67 5.44
C ASN A 178 3.74 15.75 6.85
N GLY A 179 3.66 14.62 7.56
CA GLY A 179 3.12 14.51 8.91
C GLY A 179 1.63 14.22 8.98
N GLU A 180 0.93 14.19 7.86
CA GLU A 180 -0.48 13.83 7.77
C GLU A 180 -0.63 12.36 7.39
N LEU A 181 -1.61 11.67 7.98
CA LEU A 181 -1.82 10.24 7.77
C LEU A 181 -2.32 10.01 6.35
N ALA A 182 -1.52 9.30 5.55
CA ALA A 182 -1.94 8.84 4.23
C ALA A 182 -2.80 7.57 4.34
N GLY A 183 -2.46 6.65 5.25
CA GLY A 183 -3.26 5.45 5.47
C GLY A 183 -2.61 4.38 6.35
N TYR A 184 -3.27 3.22 6.36
CA TYR A 184 -2.86 1.98 7.04
C TYR A 184 -3.15 0.79 6.11
N ALA A 185 -2.32 -0.26 6.15
CA ALA A 185 -2.59 -1.48 5.41
C ALA A 185 -1.97 -2.72 6.07
N GLU A 186 -2.68 -3.84 5.87
CA GLU A 186 -2.26 -5.23 6.08
C GLU A 186 -2.31 -6.01 4.75
N ASP A 187 -1.97 -7.30 4.81
CA ASP A 187 -1.65 -8.20 3.69
C ASP A 187 -0.26 -7.91 3.11
N SER A 188 0.72 -8.74 3.49
CA SER A 188 2.12 -8.56 3.10
C SER A 188 2.41 -8.94 1.64
N ARG A 189 1.45 -9.54 0.95
CA ARG A 189 1.67 -10.17 -0.37
C ARG A 189 1.03 -9.42 -1.52
N LEU A 190 0.12 -8.49 -1.24
CA LEU A 190 -0.52 -7.61 -2.21
C LEU A 190 -0.03 -6.16 -2.09
N PRO A 191 -0.05 -5.39 -3.19
CA PRO A 191 0.32 -3.99 -3.15
C PRO A 191 -0.72 -3.14 -2.42
N SER A 192 -0.27 -2.04 -1.84
CA SER A 192 -1.13 -1.04 -1.20
C SER A 192 -0.84 0.35 -1.75
N HIS A 193 -1.90 1.01 -2.22
CA HIS A 193 -1.84 2.26 -2.97
C HIS A 193 -2.61 3.35 -2.21
N PHE A 194 -2.05 4.55 -2.09
CA PHE A 194 -2.69 5.68 -1.40
C PHE A 194 -2.68 6.91 -2.28
N ASN A 195 -3.84 7.55 -2.48
CA ASN A 195 -3.89 8.86 -3.15
C ASN A 195 -3.38 9.94 -2.19
N ILE A 196 -2.15 10.42 -2.42
CA ILE A 196 -1.47 11.40 -1.58
C ILE A 196 -1.53 12.82 -2.15
N THR A 197 -2.27 13.05 -3.24
CA THR A 197 -2.31 14.34 -3.96
C THR A 197 -2.54 15.53 -3.03
N HIS A 198 -3.47 15.37 -2.09
CA HIS A 198 -3.88 16.41 -1.14
C HIS A 198 -2.89 16.64 0.02
N LEU A 199 -1.92 15.74 0.21
CA LEU A 199 -0.90 15.80 1.26
C LEU A 199 0.43 16.41 0.79
N LEU A 200 0.56 16.61 -0.53
CA LEU A 200 1.79 17.07 -1.16
C LEU A 200 1.97 18.58 -1.05
N LYS A 201 3.23 18.98 -0.95
CA LYS A 201 3.66 20.37 -1.12
C LYS A 201 4.67 20.49 -2.25
N LYS A 202 4.83 21.71 -2.77
CA LYS A 202 5.85 22.00 -3.79
C LYS A 202 7.26 21.73 -3.24
N GLY A 203 8.11 21.14 -4.08
CA GLY A 203 9.49 20.81 -3.72
C GLY A 203 9.59 19.53 -2.90
N ASN A 204 10.34 19.59 -1.80
CA ASN A 204 10.70 18.42 -1.01
C ASN A 204 9.56 18.00 -0.08
N ASN A 205 9.19 16.72 -0.11
CA ASN A 205 8.16 16.09 0.69
C ASN A 205 8.78 15.04 1.61
N LYS A 206 8.21 14.87 2.81
CA LYS A 206 8.65 13.86 3.78
C LYS A 206 7.67 12.69 3.77
N LEU A 207 8.19 11.49 3.56
CA LEU A 207 7.50 10.22 3.74
C LEU A 207 7.94 9.59 5.07
N ALA A 208 6.97 9.15 5.87
CA ALA A 208 7.21 8.39 7.09
C ALA A 208 6.39 7.10 7.07
N VAL A 209 7.00 5.99 7.47
CA VAL A 209 6.34 4.68 7.52
C VAL A 209 6.66 4.02 8.85
N LYS A 210 5.66 3.43 9.49
CA LYS A 210 5.80 2.64 10.73
C LYS A 210 5.33 1.23 10.44
N VAL A 211 6.25 0.28 10.44
CA VAL A 211 5.99 -1.13 10.13
C VAL A 211 6.06 -1.96 11.41
N PHE A 212 5.07 -2.81 11.63
CA PHE A 212 5.03 -3.76 12.73
C PHE A 212 5.46 -5.14 12.24
N ARG A 213 6.24 -5.85 13.07
CA ARG A 213 6.59 -7.25 12.81
C ARG A 213 5.36 -8.14 12.84
N TYR A 214 4.51 -7.97 13.85
CA TYR A 214 3.27 -8.72 14.01
C TYR A 214 2.04 -7.80 14.07
N SER A 215 0.98 -8.22 13.40
CA SER A 215 -0.38 -7.67 13.45
C SER A 215 -1.39 -8.81 13.59
N ASP A 216 -2.68 -8.51 13.71
CA ASP A 216 -3.71 -9.55 13.64
C ASP A 216 -3.73 -10.27 12.27
N GLY A 217 -3.41 -9.58 11.17
CA GLY A 217 -3.16 -10.21 9.87
C GLY A 217 -2.06 -11.30 9.87
N SER A 218 -1.10 -11.25 10.81
CA SER A 218 -0.08 -12.31 10.95
C SER A 218 -0.68 -13.68 11.29
N TYR A 219 -1.89 -13.74 11.85
CA TYR A 219 -2.60 -15.01 12.06
C TYR A 219 -3.00 -15.70 10.73
N LEU A 220 -3.12 -14.94 9.64
CA LEU A 220 -3.43 -15.44 8.29
C LEU A 220 -2.16 -15.71 7.45
N GLU A 221 -0.99 -15.32 7.94
CA GLU A 221 0.32 -15.45 7.27
C GLU A 221 1.22 -16.50 7.94
N GLY A 222 0.60 -17.63 8.32
CA GLY A 222 1.23 -18.76 9.01
C GLY A 222 1.89 -19.80 8.10
N GLN A 223 2.37 -19.43 6.90
CA GLN A 223 3.00 -20.39 5.97
C GLN A 223 4.32 -20.96 6.54
N ASP A 224 4.73 -22.14 6.06
CA ASP A 224 6.04 -22.74 6.32
C ASP A 224 7.15 -21.97 5.58
N TYR A 225 7.66 -20.91 6.22
CA TYR A 225 8.76 -20.09 5.71
C TYR A 225 9.45 -19.30 6.83
N TRP A 226 10.54 -18.62 6.45
CA TRP A 226 11.24 -17.67 7.31
C TRP A 226 10.41 -16.40 7.52
N LYS A 227 10.03 -16.11 8.77
CA LYS A 227 9.32 -14.90 9.16
C LYS A 227 10.26 -13.70 9.17
N TYR A 228 10.01 -12.79 8.24
CA TYR A 228 10.75 -11.56 8.01
C TYR A 228 9.86 -10.34 8.31
N SER A 229 10.43 -9.14 8.23
CA SER A 229 9.67 -7.92 8.44
C SER A 229 10.23 -6.75 7.65
N GLY A 230 9.39 -5.76 7.37
CA GLY A 230 9.78 -4.49 6.75
C GLY A 230 9.21 -4.32 5.35
N ILE A 231 9.79 -3.40 4.60
CA ILE A 231 9.36 -3.08 3.23
C ILE A 231 10.07 -4.05 2.27
N GLU A 232 9.44 -5.17 1.94
CA GLU A 232 10.07 -6.29 1.24
C GLU A 232 10.10 -6.15 -0.29
N ARG A 233 9.24 -5.29 -0.85
CA ARG A 233 9.16 -5.02 -2.29
C ARG A 233 9.13 -3.53 -2.57
N SER A 234 9.35 -3.18 -3.84
CA SER A 234 9.58 -1.81 -4.28
C SER A 234 8.50 -0.82 -3.83
N VAL A 235 8.95 0.41 -3.60
CA VAL A 235 8.11 1.57 -3.31
C VAL A 235 8.28 2.57 -4.45
N TYR A 236 7.19 3.13 -4.94
CA TYR A 236 7.26 4.16 -5.98
C TYR A 236 6.08 5.12 -5.90
N LEU A 237 6.26 6.30 -6.50
CA LEU A 237 5.19 7.21 -6.83
C LEU A 237 4.71 6.94 -8.25
N TYR A 238 3.43 7.16 -8.50
CA TYR A 238 2.92 7.24 -9.86
C TYR A 238 1.85 8.31 -10.03
N ALA A 239 1.80 8.92 -11.22
CA ALA A 239 0.80 9.92 -11.55
C ALA A 239 -0.18 9.41 -12.61
N ARG A 240 -1.46 9.73 -12.41
CA ARG A 240 -2.53 9.43 -13.37
C ARG A 240 -3.37 10.67 -13.68
N PRO A 241 -3.78 10.89 -14.94
CA PRO A 241 -4.66 12.00 -15.26
C PRO A 241 -6.02 11.86 -14.54
N GLN A 242 -6.67 12.99 -14.26
CA GLN A 242 -7.96 13.04 -13.58
C GLN A 242 -9.06 12.27 -14.33
N SER A 243 -9.02 12.26 -15.66
CA SER A 243 -9.84 11.37 -16.49
C SER A 243 -8.98 10.25 -17.05
N ARG A 244 -9.40 8.99 -16.84
CA ARG A 244 -8.58 7.81 -17.17
C ARG A 244 -9.38 6.51 -17.21
N VAL A 245 -8.78 5.47 -17.81
CA VAL A 245 -9.18 4.06 -17.59
C VAL A 245 -8.83 3.66 -16.17
N LYS A 246 -9.81 3.57 -15.27
CA LYS A 246 -9.61 3.17 -13.87
C LYS A 246 -9.14 1.72 -13.77
N ASP A 247 -9.84 0.83 -14.45
CA ASP A 247 -9.69 -0.61 -14.39
C ASP A 247 -10.17 -1.27 -15.70
N PHE A 248 -9.80 -2.52 -15.94
CA PHE A 248 -10.34 -3.31 -17.05
C PHE A 248 -10.46 -4.79 -16.67
N ARG A 249 -11.41 -5.48 -17.31
CA ARG A 249 -11.52 -6.93 -17.28
C ARG A 249 -11.48 -7.47 -18.69
N MET A 250 -10.59 -8.42 -18.93
CA MET A 250 -10.44 -9.07 -20.22
C MET A 250 -10.71 -10.57 -20.09
N THR A 251 -11.51 -11.12 -20.99
CA THR A 251 -11.69 -12.56 -21.15
C THR A 251 -11.44 -12.94 -22.60
N ALA A 252 -10.61 -13.95 -22.83
CA ALA A 252 -10.29 -14.49 -24.14
C ALA A 252 -10.61 -15.98 -24.15
N GLU A 253 -11.83 -16.32 -24.56
CA GLU A 253 -12.32 -17.70 -24.58
C GLU A 253 -12.15 -18.33 -25.96
N LEU A 254 -12.18 -19.66 -26.00
CA LEU A 254 -12.20 -20.44 -27.22
C LEU A 254 -13.61 -20.97 -27.44
N ILE A 255 -14.18 -20.69 -28.61
CA ILE A 255 -15.54 -21.06 -29.00
C ILE A 255 -15.52 -21.95 -30.25
N ASN A 256 -16.69 -22.45 -30.67
CA ASN A 256 -16.86 -23.25 -31.87
C ASN A 256 -15.88 -24.46 -31.96
N ASN A 257 -15.81 -25.24 -30.88
CA ASN A 257 -14.87 -26.37 -30.72
C ASN A 257 -13.40 -25.94 -30.83
N TYR A 258 -13.04 -24.86 -30.13
CA TYR A 258 -11.68 -24.31 -30.09
C TYR A 258 -11.14 -23.83 -31.44
N LYS A 259 -12.02 -23.52 -32.39
CA LYS A 259 -11.63 -23.03 -33.72
C LYS A 259 -11.60 -21.52 -33.83
N ASP A 260 -12.39 -20.83 -33.00
CA ASP A 260 -12.47 -19.38 -32.96
C ASP A 260 -12.17 -18.86 -31.55
N GLY A 261 -11.63 -17.64 -31.47
CA GLY A 261 -11.44 -16.92 -30.22
C GLY A 261 -12.51 -15.85 -30.02
N GLU A 262 -13.03 -15.71 -28.81
CA GLU A 262 -13.93 -14.63 -28.42
C GLU A 262 -13.25 -13.74 -27.37
N LEU A 263 -12.95 -12.50 -27.73
CA LEU A 263 -12.39 -11.48 -26.83
C LEU A 263 -13.50 -10.57 -26.32
N LYS A 264 -13.68 -10.50 -25.00
CA LYS A 264 -14.52 -9.50 -24.32
C LYS A 264 -13.63 -8.61 -23.46
N LEU A 265 -13.89 -7.31 -23.51
CA LEU A 265 -13.16 -6.29 -22.76
C LEU A 265 -14.15 -5.31 -22.12
N ASP A 266 -14.18 -5.31 -20.80
CA ASP A 266 -14.86 -4.29 -20.00
C ASP A 266 -13.85 -3.23 -19.58
N VAL A 267 -14.14 -1.96 -19.86
CA VAL A 267 -13.29 -0.81 -19.50
C VAL A 267 -14.04 0.08 -18.52
N PHE A 268 -13.48 0.27 -17.34
CA PHE A 268 -14.05 1.11 -16.30
C PHE A 268 -13.33 2.46 -16.29
N LEU A 269 -14.07 3.56 -16.39
CA LEU A 269 -13.51 4.92 -16.46
C LEU A 269 -13.62 5.62 -15.11
N HIS A 270 -12.62 6.46 -14.78
CA HIS A 270 -12.67 7.41 -13.68
C HIS A 270 -12.82 8.82 -14.25
N ARG A 271 -13.87 9.53 -13.83
CA ARG A 271 -14.21 10.91 -14.21
C ARG A 271 -14.06 11.20 -15.73
N PRO A 272 -14.68 10.40 -16.61
CA PRO A 272 -14.63 10.65 -18.06
C PRO A 272 -15.20 12.02 -18.40
N LYS A 273 -14.58 12.73 -19.35
CA LYS A 273 -15.05 14.05 -19.81
C LYS A 273 -15.62 13.96 -21.21
N ALA A 274 -16.62 14.80 -21.49
CA ALA A 274 -17.18 14.94 -22.83
C ALA A 274 -16.09 15.35 -23.83
N GLY A 275 -16.03 14.65 -24.97
CA GLY A 275 -15.04 14.87 -26.02
C GLY A 275 -13.74 14.07 -25.87
N GLU A 276 -13.52 13.39 -24.74
CA GLU A 276 -12.47 12.38 -24.62
C GLU A 276 -12.93 11.05 -25.22
N THR A 277 -11.98 10.24 -25.67
CA THR A 277 -12.25 8.95 -26.31
C THR A 277 -11.35 7.86 -25.75
N VAL A 278 -11.83 6.63 -25.76
CA VAL A 278 -11.06 5.42 -25.47
C VAL A 278 -10.82 4.67 -26.78
N GLU A 279 -9.57 4.30 -27.03
CA GLU A 279 -9.16 3.52 -28.19
C GLU A 279 -8.65 2.15 -27.74
N VAL A 280 -9.10 1.10 -28.39
CA VAL A 280 -8.73 -0.29 -28.13
C VAL A 280 -8.15 -0.86 -29.42
N LYS A 281 -6.86 -1.25 -29.36
CA LYS A 281 -6.18 -1.97 -30.43
C LYS A 281 -5.82 -3.38 -29.97
N VAL A 282 -6.14 -4.37 -30.80
CA VAL A 282 -5.60 -5.73 -30.66
C VAL A 282 -4.53 -5.93 -31.70
N MET A 283 -3.37 -6.44 -31.28
CA MET A 283 -2.20 -6.59 -32.14
C MET A 283 -1.73 -8.04 -32.14
N ASP A 284 -1.44 -8.57 -33.33
CA ASP A 284 -0.61 -9.76 -33.50
C ASP A 284 0.81 -9.30 -33.82
N LYS A 285 1.72 -9.50 -32.86
CA LYS A 285 3.07 -8.92 -32.84
C LYS A 285 3.01 -7.39 -32.99
N ASP A 286 3.36 -6.85 -34.15
CA ASP A 286 3.36 -5.42 -34.47
C ASP A 286 2.23 -5.03 -35.43
N LYS A 287 1.42 -6.00 -35.88
CA LYS A 287 0.30 -5.79 -36.78
C LYS A 287 -0.98 -5.57 -35.98
N VAL A 288 -1.63 -4.43 -36.21
CA VAL A 288 -2.98 -4.18 -35.68
C VAL A 288 -4.00 -5.05 -36.43
N ILE A 289 -4.73 -5.87 -35.69
CA ILE A 289 -5.78 -6.79 -36.23
C ILE A 289 -7.19 -6.36 -35.83
N TYR A 290 -7.31 -5.45 -34.86
CA TYR A 290 -8.55 -4.78 -34.46
C TYR A 290 -8.21 -3.39 -33.96
N ASP A 291 -9.02 -2.39 -34.35
CA ASP A 291 -8.89 -1.02 -33.89
C ASP A 291 -10.29 -0.42 -33.74
N ARG A 292 -10.62 0.03 -32.54
CA ARG A 292 -11.91 0.68 -32.26
C ARG A 292 -11.74 1.83 -31.29
N LYS A 293 -12.36 2.95 -31.64
CA LYS A 293 -12.46 4.16 -30.82
C LYS A 293 -13.91 4.38 -30.37
N LYS A 294 -14.09 4.78 -29.12
CA LYS A 294 -15.39 5.14 -28.53
C LYS A 294 -15.29 6.44 -27.75
#